data_AF-A0A939XZ31-F1
#
_entry.id   AF-A0A939XZ31-F1
#
_cell.length_a   1.000
_cell.length_b   1.000
_cell.length_c   1.000
_cell.angle_alpha   90.00
_cell.angle_beta   90.00
_cell.angle_gamma   90.00
#
_symmetry.space_group_name_H-M   'P 1'
#
loop_
_entity.id
_entity.type
_entity.pdbx_description
1 polymer ?
#
loop_
_entity_poly.entity_id
_entity_poly.type
_entity_poly.pdbx_seq_one_letter_code
_entity_poly.pdbx_strand_id
1 'polypeptide(L)'
;MDFCLNILSLCGSLALFLYGMKIMSEGLEKFAGDRLRNILAAMTKNRFMGVLTGIFVTALIQSSSATTVMVVSFVNAGLMTLGQSIGVIMGANIGTTVTSWVISAVGFKVNIAAFAIPLLAVGMPLIFSGHSKRKSFGEFIFGFSFLFMGLNYLQVAATDLNIGVGVANMLSTINSDSFLVILLFVVVGALVTILVQASAATMAITLMLFDMHIPGFGFEQAAALAMGQNVGTTITAFMASLTANTQARRAALAHMFFNVFGVVAVLCMFYPSCRAVSWFVTDVMGSEDNDLYKLSAFHTAFNIFNTVILIGFVHQIEALVCKVLPVKDQDEEQYRLRFISSGLLSTAELSLLEAQKEITNFAQRCHRMFGFVLQLMDIEKDEEFNKLYSRIEKYERITDDMELEIANYLQKVGEGRLSNESKFQIQQMFKQITELESVGDSCFNLARTLNRRRQNSKDMFTEKQIEHMRFMLNLVDNSLDEMVRIVDFSNPKPENINLSMNLEHEINNYRSQLKSQNLHDINDGVYSYQLGVFYMDFIAECEKLGDYVINVVQASSY
;
A
#
# COMPACT_ATOMS: atom_id res chain seq x y z
N MET A 1 -2.96 27.51 -37.29
CA MET A 1 -3.10 28.10 -35.94
C MET A 1 -4.29 27.47 -35.23
N ASP A 2 -5.45 27.40 -35.90
CA ASP A 2 -6.69 26.83 -35.35
C ASP A 2 -6.60 25.34 -35.01
N PHE A 3 -5.94 24.50 -35.82
CA PHE A 3 -5.78 23.07 -35.49
C PHE A 3 -4.96 22.85 -34.21
N CYS A 4 -3.83 23.57 -34.04
CA CYS A 4 -3.03 23.47 -32.82
C CYS A 4 -3.80 23.99 -31.59
N LEU A 5 -4.56 25.08 -31.75
CA LEU A 5 -5.42 25.61 -30.69
C LEU A 5 -6.51 24.60 -30.32
N ASN A 6 -7.14 23.94 -31.29
CA ASN A 6 -8.18 22.95 -31.03
C ASN A 6 -7.63 21.70 -30.31
N ILE A 7 -6.42 21.25 -30.66
CA ILE A 7 -5.73 20.18 -29.91
C ILE A 7 -5.42 20.63 -28.47
N LEU A 8 -4.89 21.84 -28.29
CA LEU A 8 -4.62 22.37 -26.95
C LEU A 8 -5.91 22.54 -26.14
N SER A 9 -7.02 22.94 -26.77
CA SER A 9 -8.34 23.01 -26.17
C SER A 9 -8.85 21.63 -25.75
N LEU A 10 -8.65 20.59 -26.56
CA LEU A 10 -8.99 19.21 -26.19
C LEU A 10 -8.19 18.75 -24.97
N CYS A 11 -6.87 18.96 -24.97
CA CYS A 11 -5.99 18.63 -23.85
C CYS A 11 -6.33 19.43 -22.58
N GLY A 12 -6.59 20.74 -22.73
CA GLY A 12 -6.98 21.61 -21.62
C GLY A 12 -8.34 21.25 -21.03
N SER A 13 -9.29 20.85 -21.86
CA SER A 13 -10.62 20.38 -21.42
C SER A 13 -10.52 19.07 -20.64
N LEU A 14 -9.69 18.15 -21.12
CA LEU A 14 -9.38 16.91 -20.41
C LEU A 14 -8.67 17.19 -19.07
N ALA A 15 -7.72 18.12 -19.04
CA ALA A 15 -7.04 18.53 -17.82
C ALA A 15 -8.02 19.15 -16.80
N LEU A 16 -8.95 19.99 -17.25
CA LEU A 16 -9.99 20.58 -16.40
C LEU A 16 -10.92 19.50 -15.83
N PHE A 17 -11.34 18.55 -16.68
CA PHE A 17 -12.15 17.39 -16.27
C PHE A 17 -11.43 16.55 -15.20
N LEU A 18 -10.17 16.19 -15.45
CA LEU A 18 -9.34 15.43 -14.52
C LEU A 18 -9.10 16.17 -13.20
N TYR A 19 -8.86 17.48 -13.25
CA TYR A 19 -8.69 18.31 -12.06
C TYR A 19 -9.99 18.42 -11.25
N GLY A 20 -11.13 18.58 -11.93
CA GLY A 20 -12.45 18.55 -11.29
C GLY A 20 -12.69 17.24 -10.55
N MET A 21 -12.41 16.10 -11.19
CA MET A 21 -12.48 14.81 -10.53
C MET A 21 -11.52 14.70 -9.34
N LYS A 22 -10.26 15.12 -9.47
CA LYS A 22 -9.30 15.10 -8.36
C LYS A 22 -9.81 15.86 -7.14
N ILE A 23 -10.25 17.11 -7.32
CA ILE A 23 -10.74 17.95 -6.21
C ILE A 23 -12.03 17.39 -5.61
N MET A 24 -12.92 16.85 -6.44
CA MET A 24 -14.14 16.19 -5.98
C MET A 24 -13.82 14.97 -5.10
N SER A 25 -12.87 14.13 -5.53
CA SER A 25 -12.40 12.96 -4.79
C SER A 25 -11.74 13.35 -3.46
N GLU A 26 -10.85 14.35 -3.46
CA GLU A 26 -10.24 14.86 -2.22
C GLU A 26 -11.29 15.42 -1.24
N GLY A 27 -12.32 16.11 -1.76
CA GLY A 27 -13.44 16.61 -0.97
C GLY A 27 -14.22 15.48 -0.31
N LEU A 28 -14.54 14.41 -1.05
CA LEU A 28 -15.19 13.20 -0.52
C LEU A 28 -14.32 12.46 0.49
N GLU A 29 -13.02 12.33 0.22
CA GLU A 29 -12.05 11.67 1.10
C GLU A 29 -11.91 12.40 2.43
N LYS A 30 -11.68 13.72 2.42
CA LYS A 30 -11.61 14.55 3.64
C LYS A 30 -12.92 14.57 4.40
N PHE A 31 -14.06 14.51 3.69
CA PHE A 31 -15.36 14.39 4.31
C PHE A 31 -15.55 13.03 5.02
N ALA A 32 -14.92 11.97 4.51
CA ALA A 32 -14.94 10.62 5.08
C ALA A 32 -14.03 10.45 6.33
N GLY A 33 -12.95 11.25 6.45
CA GLY A 33 -12.09 11.36 7.66
C GLY A 33 -11.14 10.19 7.93
N ASP A 34 -10.63 10.08 9.18
CA ASP A 34 -9.58 9.12 9.64
C ASP A 34 -10.01 7.64 9.74
N ARG A 35 -10.93 7.19 8.88
CA ARG A 35 -11.51 5.83 8.94
C ARG A 35 -10.60 4.75 8.32
N LEU A 36 -9.37 5.08 7.98
CA LEU A 36 -8.43 4.21 7.28
C LEU A 36 -8.15 2.91 8.03
N ARG A 37 -8.03 2.98 9.37
CA ARG A 37 -7.88 1.79 10.23
C ARG A 37 -9.12 0.89 10.20
N ASN A 38 -10.31 1.48 10.12
CA ASN A 38 -11.57 0.74 10.00
C ASN A 38 -11.76 0.15 8.59
N ILE A 39 -11.29 0.84 7.55
CA ILE A 39 -11.27 0.35 6.16
C ILE A 39 -10.36 -0.88 6.07
N LEU A 40 -9.13 -0.80 6.60
CA LEU A 40 -8.20 -1.93 6.67
C LEU A 40 -8.78 -3.11 7.46
N ALA A 41 -9.39 -2.87 8.62
CA ALA A 41 -10.03 -3.90 9.43
C ALA A 41 -11.23 -4.57 8.71
N ALA A 42 -11.99 -3.81 7.92
CA ALA A 42 -13.08 -4.36 7.12
C ALA A 42 -12.56 -5.21 5.94
N MET A 43 -11.53 -4.76 5.24
CA MET A 43 -10.93 -5.45 4.08
C MET A 43 -10.37 -6.84 4.43
N THR A 44 -9.92 -7.03 5.66
CA THR A 44 -9.23 -8.26 6.09
C THR A 44 -10.17 -9.35 6.59
N LYS A 45 -11.46 -9.06 6.81
CA LYS A 45 -12.41 -9.99 7.47
C LYS A 45 -12.75 -11.24 6.65
N ASN A 46 -13.11 -11.08 5.37
CA ASN A 46 -13.34 -12.17 4.42
C ASN A 46 -13.42 -11.63 2.98
N ARG A 47 -13.40 -12.52 1.97
CA ARG A 47 -13.42 -12.13 0.55
C ARG A 47 -14.62 -11.28 0.12
N PHE A 48 -15.81 -11.50 0.68
CA PHE A 48 -17.01 -10.72 0.34
C PHE A 48 -16.93 -9.32 0.93
N MET A 49 -16.44 -9.21 2.18
CA MET A 49 -16.18 -7.91 2.78
C MET A 49 -15.06 -7.17 2.03
N GLY A 50 -14.04 -7.89 1.54
CA GLY A 50 -13.05 -7.34 0.61
C GLY A 50 -13.69 -6.70 -0.62
N VAL A 51 -14.60 -7.41 -1.30
CA VAL A 51 -15.35 -6.86 -2.46
C VAL A 51 -16.17 -5.64 -2.06
N LEU A 52 -16.94 -5.70 -0.98
CA LEU A 52 -17.77 -4.57 -0.54
C LEU A 52 -16.92 -3.34 -0.20
N THR A 53 -15.80 -3.53 0.50
CA THR A 53 -14.89 -2.42 0.82
C THR A 53 -14.22 -1.89 -0.44
N GLY A 54 -13.83 -2.74 -1.40
CA GLY A 54 -13.31 -2.30 -2.69
C GLY A 54 -14.32 -1.46 -3.48
N ILE A 55 -15.58 -1.89 -3.53
CA ILE A 55 -16.68 -1.12 -4.14
C ILE A 55 -16.77 0.25 -3.48
N PHE A 56 -16.85 0.27 -2.15
CA PHE A 56 -17.07 1.49 -1.38
C PHE A 56 -15.88 2.47 -1.53
N VAL A 57 -14.65 1.99 -1.36
CA VAL A 57 -13.44 2.81 -1.46
C VAL A 57 -13.28 3.37 -2.86
N THR A 58 -13.42 2.54 -3.90
CA THR A 58 -13.31 3.02 -5.27
C THR A 58 -14.46 3.93 -5.68
N ALA A 59 -15.69 3.67 -5.24
CA ALA A 59 -16.81 4.57 -5.50
C ALA A 59 -16.63 5.94 -4.84
N LEU A 60 -16.05 5.96 -3.63
CA LEU A 60 -15.80 7.19 -2.87
C LEU A 60 -14.63 7.98 -3.45
N ILE A 61 -13.51 7.32 -3.74
CA ILE A 61 -12.31 7.94 -4.33
C ILE A 61 -12.53 8.23 -5.83
N GLN A 62 -13.41 7.50 -6.50
CA GLN A 62 -13.64 7.51 -7.95
C GLN A 62 -12.41 7.18 -8.81
N SER A 63 -11.44 6.48 -8.22
CA SER A 63 -10.22 6.06 -8.92
C SER A 63 -9.84 4.63 -8.55
N SER A 64 -10.16 3.68 -9.44
CA SER A 64 -9.73 2.29 -9.28
C SER A 64 -8.24 2.12 -9.43
N SER A 65 -7.57 2.93 -10.26
CA SER A 65 -6.10 2.96 -10.32
C SER A 65 -5.53 3.31 -8.95
N ALA A 66 -6.05 4.33 -8.26
CA ALA A 66 -5.58 4.68 -6.92
C ALA A 66 -5.90 3.58 -5.89
N THR A 67 -7.12 3.01 -5.92
CA THR A 67 -7.48 1.91 -5.01
C THR A 67 -6.63 0.66 -5.25
N THR A 68 -6.34 0.29 -6.49
CA THR A 68 -5.56 -0.91 -6.82
C THR A 68 -4.07 -0.71 -6.53
N VAL A 69 -3.51 0.48 -6.78
CA VAL A 69 -2.16 0.85 -6.32
C VAL A 69 -2.06 0.75 -4.80
N MET A 70 -3.04 1.30 -4.06
CA MET A 70 -3.11 1.19 -2.61
C MET A 70 -3.15 -0.28 -2.15
N VAL A 71 -3.94 -1.12 -2.80
CA VAL A 71 -4.01 -2.56 -2.47
C VAL A 71 -2.68 -3.27 -2.76
N VAL A 72 -2.02 -2.96 -3.88
CA VAL A 72 -0.69 -3.48 -4.20
C VAL A 72 0.33 -3.05 -3.14
N SER A 73 0.28 -1.78 -2.70
CA SER A 73 1.10 -1.27 -1.60
C SER A 73 0.81 -1.97 -0.27
N PHE A 74 -0.44 -2.29 0.05
CA PHE A 74 -0.76 -3.04 1.27
C PHE A 74 -0.28 -4.48 1.25
N VAL A 75 -0.32 -5.12 0.08
CA VAL A 75 0.30 -6.45 -0.08
C VAL A 75 1.81 -6.35 0.02
N ASN A 76 2.40 -5.30 -0.55
CA ASN A 76 3.82 -5.02 -0.42
C ASN A 76 4.23 -4.85 1.05
N ALA A 77 3.52 -4.01 1.79
CA ALA A 77 3.71 -3.76 3.23
C ALA A 77 3.25 -4.93 4.14
N GLY A 78 2.84 -6.08 3.57
CA GLY A 78 2.32 -7.23 4.32
C GLY A 78 1.11 -6.90 5.20
N LEU A 79 0.41 -5.78 4.95
CA LEU A 79 -0.83 -5.37 5.63
C LEU A 79 -2.01 -6.22 5.16
N MET A 80 -1.89 -6.80 3.97
CA MET A 80 -2.88 -7.68 3.37
C MET A 80 -2.20 -8.89 2.74
N THR A 81 -2.84 -10.04 2.87
CA THR A 81 -2.48 -11.24 2.11
C THR A 81 -2.89 -11.08 0.63
N LEU A 82 -2.27 -11.87 -0.24
CA LEU A 82 -2.62 -11.93 -1.65
C LEU A 82 -4.10 -12.34 -1.85
N GLY A 83 -4.60 -13.33 -1.10
CA GLY A 83 -6.01 -13.71 -1.16
C GLY A 83 -6.98 -12.56 -0.79
N GLN A 84 -6.67 -11.78 0.25
CA GLN A 84 -7.48 -10.61 0.65
C GLN A 84 -7.47 -9.51 -0.41
N SER A 85 -6.31 -9.27 -1.02
CA SER A 85 -6.13 -8.21 -2.03
C SER A 85 -6.96 -8.47 -3.29
N ILE A 86 -7.05 -9.74 -3.72
CA ILE A 86 -7.87 -10.16 -4.87
C ILE A 86 -9.34 -9.77 -4.65
N GLY A 87 -9.89 -10.00 -3.46
CA GLY A 87 -11.28 -9.64 -3.15
C GLY A 87 -11.51 -8.13 -3.25
N VAL A 88 -10.59 -7.31 -2.74
CA VAL A 88 -10.69 -5.85 -2.84
C VAL A 88 -10.57 -5.37 -4.28
N ILE A 89 -9.64 -5.93 -5.05
CA ILE A 89 -9.46 -5.59 -6.47
C ILE A 89 -10.73 -5.87 -7.28
N MET A 90 -11.39 -7.01 -7.03
CA MET A 90 -12.71 -7.31 -7.65
C MET A 90 -13.74 -6.23 -7.32
N GLY A 91 -13.80 -5.80 -6.05
CA GLY A 91 -14.68 -4.72 -5.62
C GLY A 91 -14.37 -3.38 -6.28
N ALA A 92 -13.09 -3.03 -6.40
CA ALA A 92 -12.64 -1.79 -7.03
C ALA A 92 -13.10 -1.69 -8.50
N ASN A 93 -13.07 -2.81 -9.23
CA ASN A 93 -13.56 -2.86 -10.61
C ASN A 93 -15.06 -2.58 -10.72
N ILE A 94 -15.88 -3.06 -9.76
CA ILE A 94 -17.29 -2.69 -9.67
C ILE A 94 -17.44 -1.20 -9.30
N GLY A 95 -16.69 -0.73 -8.29
CA GLY A 95 -16.77 0.67 -7.82
C GLY A 95 -16.45 1.71 -8.91
N THR A 96 -15.57 1.37 -9.86
CA THR A 96 -15.22 2.21 -11.02
C THR A 96 -16.44 2.65 -11.83
N THR A 97 -17.48 1.81 -11.87
CA THR A 97 -18.67 2.02 -12.70
C THR A 97 -19.52 3.19 -12.20
N VAL A 98 -19.34 3.62 -10.94
CA VAL A 98 -20.04 4.80 -10.40
C VAL A 98 -19.77 6.05 -11.23
N THR A 99 -18.54 6.21 -11.75
CA THR A 99 -18.21 7.35 -12.61
C THR A 99 -19.05 7.38 -13.89
N SER A 100 -19.25 6.23 -14.56
CA SER A 100 -20.04 6.19 -15.79
C SER A 100 -21.51 6.53 -15.52
N TRP A 101 -22.05 6.06 -14.38
CA TRP A 101 -23.39 6.41 -13.93
C TRP A 101 -23.54 7.89 -13.62
N VAL A 102 -22.57 8.50 -12.93
CA VAL A 102 -22.57 9.95 -12.69
C VAL A 102 -22.59 10.70 -14.02
N ILE A 103 -21.77 10.30 -15.00
CA ILE A 103 -21.75 10.97 -16.31
C ILE A 103 -23.04 10.71 -17.09
N SER A 104 -23.60 9.50 -17.07
CA SER A 104 -24.76 9.14 -17.88
C SER A 104 -26.07 9.70 -17.33
N ALA A 105 -26.24 9.70 -15.99
CA ALA A 105 -27.39 10.28 -15.30
C ALA A 105 -27.49 11.79 -15.50
N VAL A 106 -26.33 12.43 -15.56
CA VAL A 106 -26.21 13.86 -15.74
C VAL A 106 -26.27 14.22 -17.24
N GLY A 107 -25.69 13.37 -18.08
CA GLY A 107 -25.76 13.40 -19.55
C GLY A 107 -25.04 14.57 -20.19
N PHE A 108 -24.83 14.48 -21.51
CA PHE A 108 -24.35 15.59 -22.34
C PHE A 108 -25.51 16.47 -22.86
N LYS A 109 -26.76 16.00 -22.70
CA LYS A 109 -27.98 16.66 -23.20
C LYS A 109 -28.52 17.75 -22.27
N VAL A 110 -28.25 17.68 -20.97
CA VAL A 110 -28.64 18.74 -20.03
C VAL A 110 -27.54 19.79 -20.03
N ASN A 111 -27.90 21.07 -20.13
CA ASN A 111 -26.98 22.20 -20.11
C ASN A 111 -26.41 22.39 -18.69
N ILE A 112 -25.78 21.36 -18.12
CA ILE A 112 -25.28 21.34 -16.74
C ILE A 112 -24.01 22.16 -16.61
N ALA A 113 -23.33 22.45 -17.72
CA ALA A 113 -22.42 23.58 -17.80
C ALA A 113 -23.10 24.90 -17.33
N ALA A 114 -24.39 25.10 -17.61
CA ALA A 114 -25.14 26.26 -17.10
C ALA A 114 -25.39 26.20 -15.59
N PHE A 115 -25.37 25.01 -14.97
CA PHE A 115 -25.41 24.85 -13.50
C PHE A 115 -24.02 24.81 -12.85
N ALA A 116 -22.96 24.51 -13.60
CA ALA A 116 -21.60 24.47 -13.10
C ALA A 116 -21.16 25.83 -12.55
N ILE A 117 -21.47 26.93 -13.25
CA ILE A 117 -21.15 28.29 -12.79
C ILE A 117 -21.93 28.65 -11.50
N PRO A 118 -23.27 28.45 -11.40
CA PRO A 118 -24.00 28.59 -10.15
C PRO A 118 -23.48 27.72 -9.00
N LEU A 119 -23.14 26.46 -9.27
CA LEU A 119 -22.58 25.56 -8.27
C LEU A 119 -21.21 26.05 -7.78
N LEU A 120 -20.37 26.61 -8.65
CA LEU A 120 -19.12 27.26 -8.24
C LEU A 120 -19.36 28.45 -7.31
N ALA A 121 -20.40 29.26 -7.58
CA ALA A 121 -20.76 30.38 -6.71
C ALA A 121 -21.14 29.92 -5.30
N VAL A 122 -21.69 28.70 -5.14
CA VAL A 122 -22.00 28.08 -3.84
C VAL A 122 -20.78 27.37 -3.23
N GLY A 123 -20.00 26.66 -4.05
CA GLY A 123 -18.84 25.89 -3.60
C GLY A 123 -17.68 26.76 -3.13
N MET A 124 -17.43 27.89 -3.81
CA MET A 124 -16.27 28.73 -3.52
C MET A 124 -16.28 29.33 -2.09
N PRO A 125 -17.39 29.92 -1.58
CA PRO A 125 -17.45 30.38 -0.20
C PRO A 125 -17.27 29.25 0.84
N LEU A 126 -17.75 28.04 0.53
CA LEU A 126 -17.63 26.89 1.42
C LEU A 126 -16.17 26.43 1.58
N ILE A 127 -15.36 26.49 0.52
CA ILE A 127 -13.93 26.16 0.55
C ILE A 127 -13.15 27.04 1.53
N PHE A 128 -13.53 28.32 1.63
CA PHE A 128 -12.91 29.27 2.56
C PHE A 128 -13.49 29.22 3.99
N SER A 129 -14.39 28.27 4.27
CA SER A 129 -14.93 28.11 5.62
C SER A 129 -13.86 27.65 6.61
N GLY A 130 -13.87 28.19 7.82
CA GLY A 130 -13.02 27.73 8.92
C GLY A 130 -13.37 26.32 9.45
N HIS A 131 -14.49 25.74 9.01
CA HIS A 131 -14.90 24.38 9.39
C HIS A 131 -14.50 23.36 8.33
N SER A 132 -13.69 22.36 8.72
CA SER A 132 -13.15 21.31 7.84
C SER A 132 -14.22 20.62 6.99
N LYS A 133 -15.35 20.21 7.58
CA LYS A 133 -16.44 19.54 6.85
C LYS A 133 -17.10 20.41 5.78
N ARG A 134 -17.29 21.71 6.07
CA ARG A 134 -17.87 22.66 5.10
C ARG A 134 -16.90 22.89 3.95
N LYS A 135 -15.61 23.02 4.27
CA LYS A 135 -14.54 23.10 3.27
C LYS A 135 -14.52 21.88 2.35
N SER A 136 -14.55 20.66 2.90
CA SER A 136 -14.60 19.42 2.11
C SER A 136 -15.84 19.33 1.22
N PHE A 137 -17.00 19.75 1.71
CA PHE A 137 -18.22 19.82 0.90
C PHE A 137 -18.14 20.89 -0.20
N GLY A 138 -17.50 22.02 0.08
CA GLY A 138 -17.18 23.04 -0.92
C GLY A 138 -16.23 22.54 -2.00
N GLU A 139 -15.17 21.82 -1.62
CA GLU A 139 -14.23 21.16 -2.54
C GLU A 139 -14.97 20.14 -3.41
N PHE A 140 -15.88 19.34 -2.84
CA PHE A 140 -16.74 18.43 -3.60
C PHE A 140 -17.59 19.14 -4.67
N ILE A 141 -18.32 20.20 -4.30
CA ILE A 141 -19.16 20.97 -5.24
C ILE A 141 -18.30 21.63 -6.32
N PHE A 142 -17.15 22.18 -5.94
CA PHE A 142 -16.22 22.83 -6.86
C PHE A 142 -15.65 21.83 -7.89
N GLY A 143 -15.19 20.67 -7.41
CA GLY A 143 -14.70 19.60 -8.27
C GLY A 143 -15.78 19.06 -9.19
N PHE A 144 -17.00 18.85 -8.68
CA PHE A 144 -18.17 18.46 -9.47
C PHE A 144 -18.43 19.46 -10.60
N SER A 145 -18.38 20.77 -10.31
CA SER A 145 -18.61 21.81 -11.31
C SER A 145 -17.54 21.82 -12.42
N PHE A 146 -16.26 21.69 -12.05
CA PHE A 146 -15.14 21.64 -13.00
C PHE A 146 -15.15 20.37 -13.85
N LEU A 147 -15.58 19.24 -13.28
CA LEU A 147 -15.78 17.99 -14.02
C LEU A 147 -16.74 18.22 -15.18
N PHE A 148 -17.95 18.74 -14.93
CA PHE A 148 -18.94 18.93 -15.99
C PHE A 148 -18.57 20.04 -16.98
N MET A 149 -17.94 21.11 -16.52
CA MET A 149 -17.42 22.16 -17.41
C MET A 149 -16.34 21.61 -18.34
N GLY A 150 -15.40 20.81 -17.80
CA GLY A 150 -14.39 20.11 -18.59
C GLY A 150 -14.99 19.14 -19.59
N LEU A 151 -16.02 18.39 -19.19
CA LEU A 151 -16.74 17.47 -20.07
C LEU A 151 -17.44 18.18 -21.25
N ASN A 152 -18.09 19.31 -20.98
CA ASN A 152 -18.72 20.14 -22.01
C ASN A 152 -17.66 20.68 -23.01
N TYR A 153 -16.57 21.25 -22.49
CA TYR A 153 -15.50 21.76 -23.35
C TYR A 153 -14.82 20.65 -24.16
N LEU A 154 -14.73 19.45 -23.60
CA LEU A 154 -14.19 18.28 -24.29
C LEU A 154 -15.09 17.90 -25.48
N GLN A 155 -16.42 17.94 -25.31
CA GLN A 155 -17.38 17.70 -26.40
C GLN A 155 -17.29 18.77 -27.50
N VAL A 156 -17.17 20.06 -27.12
CA VAL A 156 -16.99 21.17 -28.07
C VAL A 156 -15.68 21.00 -28.86
N ALA A 157 -14.56 20.78 -28.17
CA ALA A 157 -13.25 20.61 -28.80
C ALA A 157 -13.20 19.37 -29.73
N ALA A 158 -13.86 18.27 -29.35
CA ALA A 158 -13.96 17.08 -30.19
C ALA A 158 -14.78 17.34 -31.47
N THR A 159 -15.83 18.15 -31.37
CA THR A 159 -16.66 18.59 -32.51
C THR A 159 -15.86 19.50 -33.44
N ASP A 160 -15.15 20.48 -32.89
CA ASP A 160 -14.32 21.43 -33.65
C ASP A 160 -13.16 20.74 -34.39
N LEU A 161 -12.62 19.65 -33.82
CA LEU A 161 -11.61 18.79 -34.45
C LEU A 161 -12.19 17.81 -35.47
N ASN A 162 -13.52 17.77 -35.65
CA ASN A 162 -14.23 16.81 -36.49
C ASN A 162 -13.88 15.35 -36.17
N ILE A 163 -13.64 15.02 -34.89
CA ILE A 163 -13.26 13.66 -34.46
C ILE A 163 -14.31 12.65 -34.91
N GLY A 164 -15.60 13.00 -34.78
CA GLY A 164 -16.71 12.13 -35.21
C GLY A 164 -16.65 11.77 -36.69
N VAL A 165 -16.36 12.74 -37.57
CA VAL A 165 -16.21 12.49 -39.01
C VAL A 165 -14.96 11.66 -39.29
N GLY A 166 -13.85 11.92 -38.61
CA GLY A 166 -12.63 11.12 -38.72
C GLY A 166 -12.86 9.66 -38.36
N VAL A 167 -13.53 9.39 -37.24
CA VAL A 167 -13.89 8.04 -36.80
C VAL A 167 -14.88 7.40 -37.77
N ALA A 168 -15.91 8.11 -38.23
CA ALA A 168 -16.87 7.61 -39.23
C ALA A 168 -16.17 7.18 -40.53
N ASN A 169 -15.22 7.99 -41.02
CA ASN A 169 -14.46 7.67 -42.23
C ASN A 169 -13.54 6.46 -42.05
N MET A 170 -12.98 6.25 -40.86
CA MET A 170 -12.23 5.04 -40.56
C MET A 170 -13.15 3.81 -40.57
N LEU A 171 -14.33 3.93 -39.95
CA LEU A 171 -15.29 2.83 -39.83
C LEU A 171 -16.00 2.50 -41.14
N SER A 172 -16.22 3.46 -42.04
CA SER A 172 -16.86 3.22 -43.35
C SER A 172 -16.07 2.28 -44.25
N THR A 173 -14.76 2.13 -44.01
CA THR A 173 -13.88 1.21 -44.74
C THR A 173 -13.87 -0.21 -44.18
N ILE A 174 -14.57 -0.46 -43.08
CA ILE A 174 -14.56 -1.72 -42.33
C ILE A 174 -16.00 -2.23 -42.18
N ASN A 175 -16.21 -3.54 -42.29
CA ASN A 175 -17.54 -4.11 -42.02
C ASN A 175 -17.85 -4.02 -40.52
N SER A 176 -18.67 -3.04 -40.14
CA SER A 176 -19.05 -2.72 -38.75
C SER A 176 -19.70 -3.86 -37.99
N ASP A 177 -20.29 -4.83 -38.70
CA ASP A 177 -21.04 -5.95 -38.11
C ASP A 177 -20.15 -7.16 -37.83
N SER A 178 -18.89 -7.13 -38.27
CA SER A 178 -17.94 -8.21 -38.04
C SER A 178 -17.49 -8.26 -36.59
N PHE A 179 -17.47 -9.47 -36.01
CA PHE A 179 -16.92 -9.70 -34.68
C PHE A 179 -15.45 -9.27 -34.55
N LEU A 180 -14.68 -9.22 -35.65
CA LEU A 180 -13.32 -8.69 -35.66
C LEU A 180 -13.26 -7.20 -35.28
N VAL A 181 -14.29 -6.43 -35.62
CA VAL A 181 -14.39 -5.01 -35.24
C VAL A 181 -14.60 -4.89 -33.74
N ILE A 182 -15.40 -5.77 -33.13
CA ILE A 182 -15.57 -5.84 -31.68
C ILE A 182 -14.22 -6.10 -30.99
N LEU A 183 -13.45 -7.07 -31.46
CA LEU A 183 -12.10 -7.34 -30.92
C LEU A 183 -11.16 -6.15 -31.09
N LEU A 184 -11.22 -5.46 -32.23
CA LEU A 184 -10.44 -4.24 -32.47
C LEU A 184 -10.78 -3.16 -31.44
N PHE A 185 -12.06 -2.92 -31.16
CA PHE A 185 -12.47 -1.93 -30.15
C PHE A 185 -12.04 -2.31 -28.73
N VAL A 186 -12.03 -3.61 -28.37
CA VAL A 186 -11.43 -4.07 -27.11
C VAL A 186 -9.94 -3.72 -27.04
N VAL A 187 -9.18 -3.96 -28.11
CA VAL A 187 -7.74 -3.64 -28.14
C VAL A 187 -7.51 -2.13 -28.07
N VAL A 188 -8.27 -1.35 -28.85
CA VAL A 188 -8.19 0.12 -28.83
C VAL A 188 -8.51 0.67 -27.44
N GLY A 189 -9.52 0.12 -26.77
CA GLY A 189 -9.89 0.53 -25.41
C GLY A 189 -8.77 0.29 -24.41
N ALA A 190 -8.16 -0.90 -24.48
CA ALA A 190 -7.02 -1.23 -23.63
C ALA A 190 -5.84 -0.28 -23.87
N LEU A 191 -5.49 -0.02 -25.14
CA LEU A 191 -4.38 0.88 -25.50
C LEU A 191 -4.63 2.32 -25.05
N VAL A 192 -5.83 2.85 -25.27
CA VAL A 192 -6.19 4.22 -24.86
C VAL A 192 -6.08 4.34 -23.34
N THR A 193 -6.56 3.36 -22.57
CA THR A 193 -6.42 3.40 -21.10
C THR A 193 -4.99 3.18 -20.64
N ILE A 194 -4.17 2.39 -21.34
CA ILE A 194 -2.74 2.26 -21.03
C ILE A 194 -2.00 3.60 -21.19
N LEU A 195 -2.35 4.37 -22.22
CA LEU A 195 -1.75 5.68 -22.49
C LEU A 195 -2.25 6.76 -21.54
N VAL A 196 -3.57 6.82 -21.31
CA VAL A 196 -4.21 7.86 -20.48
C VAL A 196 -4.06 7.56 -18.99
N GLN A 197 -3.96 6.29 -18.59
CA GLN A 197 -3.81 5.79 -17.21
C GLN A 197 -4.90 6.22 -16.21
N ALA A 198 -5.97 6.85 -16.69
CA ALA A 198 -7.10 7.30 -15.90
C ALA A 198 -8.40 6.67 -16.41
N SER A 199 -8.91 5.68 -15.66
CA SER A 199 -10.14 4.92 -16.02
C SER A 199 -11.36 5.83 -16.23
N ALA A 200 -11.54 6.80 -15.34
CA ALA A 200 -12.64 7.74 -15.39
C ALA A 200 -12.58 8.66 -16.63
N ALA A 201 -11.38 9.07 -17.05
CA ALA A 201 -11.20 9.83 -18.29
C ALA A 201 -11.48 8.99 -19.53
N THR A 202 -11.01 7.74 -19.57
CA THR A 202 -11.25 6.89 -20.74
C THR A 202 -12.72 6.51 -20.89
N MET A 203 -13.44 6.24 -19.80
CA MET A 203 -14.89 6.03 -19.86
C MET A 203 -15.64 7.30 -20.26
N ALA A 204 -15.21 8.49 -19.80
CA ALA A 204 -15.80 9.76 -20.22
C ALA A 204 -15.64 9.99 -21.73
N ILE A 205 -14.45 9.67 -22.28
CA ILE A 205 -14.20 9.73 -23.72
C ILE A 205 -15.12 8.76 -24.48
N THR A 206 -15.30 7.53 -24.00
CA THR A 206 -16.19 6.56 -24.65
C THR A 206 -17.65 6.99 -24.61
N LEU A 207 -18.14 7.48 -23.47
CA LEU A 207 -19.50 8.01 -23.32
C LEU A 207 -19.73 9.19 -24.26
N MET A 208 -18.75 10.10 -24.38
CA MET A 208 -18.82 11.24 -25.30
C MET A 208 -18.85 10.78 -26.76
N LEU A 209 -17.95 9.88 -27.18
CA LEU A 209 -17.94 9.36 -28.56
C LEU A 209 -19.26 8.66 -28.90
N PHE A 210 -19.85 7.98 -27.93
CA PHE A 210 -21.15 7.32 -28.09
C PHE A 210 -22.28 8.34 -28.21
N ASP A 211 -22.26 9.41 -27.40
CA ASP A 211 -23.21 10.53 -27.48
C ASP A 211 -23.11 11.33 -28.80
N MET A 212 -21.97 11.26 -29.52
CA MET A 212 -21.82 11.89 -30.83
C MET A 212 -22.58 11.18 -31.96
N HIS A 213 -23.20 10.01 -31.71
CA HIS A 213 -23.98 9.23 -32.68
C HIS A 213 -23.22 8.99 -34.01
N ILE A 214 -21.93 8.65 -33.90
CA ILE A 214 -21.04 8.45 -35.04
C ILE A 214 -21.50 7.22 -35.86
N PRO A 215 -21.70 7.32 -37.18
CA PRO A 215 -22.05 6.18 -38.01
C PRO A 215 -21.05 5.02 -37.87
N GLY A 216 -21.54 3.82 -37.57
CA GLY A 216 -20.73 2.62 -37.34
C GLY A 216 -20.15 2.48 -35.92
N PHE A 217 -20.35 3.46 -35.03
CA PHE A 217 -20.00 3.40 -33.61
C PHE A 217 -21.27 3.40 -32.75
N GLY A 218 -21.87 2.23 -32.64
CA GLY A 218 -23.06 1.99 -31.83
C GLY A 218 -22.74 1.52 -30.42
N PHE A 219 -23.78 1.02 -29.74
CA PHE A 219 -23.69 0.51 -28.38
C PHE A 219 -22.69 -0.64 -28.27
N GLU A 220 -22.66 -1.55 -29.25
CA GLU A 220 -21.73 -2.67 -29.29
C GLU A 220 -20.27 -2.21 -29.34
N GLN A 221 -19.93 -1.26 -30.20
CA GLN A 221 -18.56 -0.74 -30.31
C GLN A 221 -18.16 0.01 -29.03
N ALA A 222 -19.06 0.79 -28.44
CA ALA A 222 -18.82 1.48 -27.18
C ALA A 222 -18.66 0.50 -26.00
N ALA A 223 -19.47 -0.56 -25.93
CA ALA A 223 -19.38 -1.62 -24.94
C ALA A 223 -18.06 -2.40 -25.06
N ALA A 224 -17.64 -2.74 -26.29
CA ALA A 224 -16.37 -3.38 -26.57
C ALA A 224 -15.18 -2.50 -26.16
N LEU A 225 -15.27 -1.20 -26.45
CA LEU A 225 -14.27 -0.22 -26.03
C LEU A 225 -14.16 -0.17 -24.49
N ALA A 226 -15.28 -0.10 -23.77
CA ALA A 226 -15.31 -0.12 -22.30
C ALA A 226 -14.73 -1.41 -21.69
N MET A 227 -14.97 -2.59 -22.30
CA MET A 227 -14.34 -3.85 -21.90
C MET A 227 -12.82 -3.78 -22.03
N GLY A 228 -12.33 -3.25 -23.14
CA GLY A 228 -10.91 -2.99 -23.37
C GLY A 228 -10.30 -2.10 -22.30
N GLN A 229 -10.98 -1.01 -21.96
CA GLN A 229 -10.53 -0.05 -20.96
C GLN A 229 -10.35 -0.70 -19.58
N ASN A 230 -11.23 -1.63 -19.18
CA ASN A 230 -11.06 -2.40 -17.94
C ASN A 230 -9.80 -3.29 -17.94
N VAL A 231 -9.34 -3.77 -19.10
CA VAL A 231 -8.04 -4.46 -19.19
C VAL A 231 -6.91 -3.45 -19.08
N GLY A 232 -7.04 -2.30 -19.76
CA GLY A 232 -6.01 -1.27 -19.76
C GLY A 232 -5.71 -0.67 -18.38
N THR A 233 -6.69 -0.58 -17.47
CA THR A 233 -6.48 -0.05 -16.10
C THR A 233 -5.44 -0.85 -15.29
N THR A 234 -5.22 -2.11 -15.65
CA THR A 234 -4.29 -3.01 -14.95
C THR A 234 -2.84 -2.54 -15.02
N ILE A 235 -2.48 -1.68 -15.99
CA ILE A 235 -1.11 -1.14 -16.15
C ILE A 235 -0.64 -0.40 -14.90
N THR A 236 -1.53 0.30 -14.21
CA THR A 236 -1.19 1.14 -13.05
C THR A 236 -0.72 0.28 -11.88
N ALA A 237 -1.43 -0.81 -11.59
CA ALA A 237 -1.02 -1.81 -10.61
C ALA A 237 0.30 -2.49 -11.00
N PHE A 238 0.50 -2.80 -12.28
CA PHE A 238 1.78 -3.34 -12.77
C PHE A 238 2.93 -2.39 -12.52
N MET A 239 2.81 -1.12 -12.93
CA MET A 239 3.83 -0.10 -12.74
C MET A 239 4.16 0.08 -11.26
N ALA A 240 3.15 0.16 -10.39
CA ALA A 240 3.35 0.24 -8.93
C ALA A 240 4.05 -0.99 -8.35
N SER A 241 3.88 -2.16 -8.96
CA SER A 241 4.51 -3.40 -8.49
C SER A 241 5.95 -3.61 -8.98
N LEU A 242 6.45 -2.82 -9.95
CA LEU A 242 7.77 -3.05 -10.57
C LEU A 242 8.93 -2.96 -9.58
N THR A 243 8.81 -2.08 -8.60
CA THR A 243 9.77 -1.83 -7.51
C THR A 243 9.42 -2.58 -6.22
N ALA A 244 8.30 -3.30 -6.21
CA ALA A 244 7.74 -3.93 -5.02
C ALA A 244 8.13 -5.42 -4.90
N ASN A 245 7.82 -6.01 -3.75
CA ASN A 245 8.11 -7.42 -3.48
C ASN A 245 7.28 -8.39 -4.34
N THR A 246 7.64 -9.67 -4.32
CA THR A 246 6.99 -10.72 -5.13
C THR A 246 5.49 -10.83 -4.87
N GLN A 247 5.01 -10.58 -3.65
CA GLN A 247 3.57 -10.63 -3.34
C GLN A 247 2.81 -9.46 -3.99
N ALA A 248 3.36 -8.26 -3.96
CA ALA A 248 2.79 -7.09 -4.62
C ALA A 248 2.69 -7.30 -6.15
N ARG A 249 3.74 -7.88 -6.75
CA ARG A 249 3.74 -8.27 -8.18
C ARG A 249 2.69 -9.33 -8.49
N ARG A 250 2.47 -10.30 -7.59
CA ARG A 250 1.38 -11.29 -7.71
C ARG A 250 0.01 -10.65 -7.62
N ALA A 251 -0.19 -9.64 -6.78
CA ALA A 251 -1.45 -8.90 -6.69
C ALA A 251 -1.76 -8.15 -7.99
N ALA A 252 -0.76 -7.48 -8.58
CA ALA A 252 -0.89 -6.84 -9.90
C ALA A 252 -1.21 -7.86 -11.01
N LEU A 253 -0.55 -9.03 -11.01
CA LEU A 253 -0.85 -10.13 -11.93
C LEU A 253 -2.28 -10.67 -11.75
N ALA A 254 -2.75 -10.79 -10.50
CA ALA A 254 -4.10 -11.24 -10.22
C ALA A 254 -5.15 -10.24 -10.73
N HIS A 255 -4.87 -8.94 -10.62
CA HIS A 255 -5.70 -7.88 -11.20
C HIS A 255 -5.79 -8.00 -12.72
N MET A 256 -4.66 -8.23 -13.40
CA MET A 256 -4.63 -8.46 -14.84
C MET A 256 -5.42 -9.70 -15.24
N PHE A 257 -5.18 -10.83 -14.56
CA PHE A 257 -5.86 -12.08 -14.83
C PHE A 257 -7.39 -11.94 -14.69
N PHE A 258 -7.85 -11.28 -13.63
CA PHE A 258 -9.27 -11.03 -13.39
C PHE A 258 -9.92 -10.29 -14.56
N ASN A 259 -9.33 -9.17 -15.01
CA ASN A 259 -9.90 -8.36 -16.10
C ASN A 259 -9.82 -9.06 -17.46
N VAL A 260 -8.69 -9.71 -17.77
CA VAL A 260 -8.52 -10.45 -19.03
C VAL A 260 -9.49 -11.62 -19.11
N PHE A 261 -9.64 -12.39 -18.03
CA PHE A 261 -10.62 -13.47 -17.97
C PHE A 261 -12.04 -12.94 -18.20
N GLY A 262 -12.40 -11.86 -17.52
CA GLY A 262 -13.72 -11.26 -17.65
C GLY A 262 -14.04 -10.81 -19.07
N VAL A 263 -13.09 -10.16 -19.74
CA VAL A 263 -13.22 -9.78 -21.15
C VAL A 263 -13.40 -11.00 -22.04
N VAL A 264 -12.57 -12.03 -21.90
CA VAL A 264 -12.68 -13.26 -22.69
C VAL A 264 -14.03 -13.95 -22.46
N ALA A 265 -14.48 -14.05 -21.21
CA ALA A 265 -15.74 -14.70 -20.85
C ALA A 265 -16.95 -13.96 -21.46
N VAL A 266 -16.99 -12.63 -21.37
CA VAL A 266 -18.09 -11.84 -21.94
C VAL A 266 -18.01 -11.79 -23.47
N LEU A 267 -16.82 -11.81 -24.07
CA LEU A 267 -16.67 -11.89 -25.53
C LEU A 267 -17.31 -13.16 -26.11
N CYS A 268 -17.23 -14.31 -25.43
CA CYS A 268 -17.91 -15.54 -25.84
C CYS A 268 -19.45 -15.40 -25.89
N MET A 269 -20.02 -14.45 -25.15
CA MET A 269 -21.46 -14.21 -25.06
C MET A 269 -21.81 -12.74 -25.32
N PHE A 270 -21.04 -12.07 -26.19
CA PHE A 270 -21.07 -10.61 -26.35
C PHE A 270 -22.45 -10.08 -26.77
N TYR A 271 -22.96 -10.52 -27.93
CA TYR A 271 -24.27 -10.06 -28.42
C TYR A 271 -25.45 -10.44 -27.49
N PRO A 272 -25.50 -11.64 -26.88
CA PRO A 272 -26.47 -11.91 -25.81
C PRO A 272 -26.38 -10.92 -24.65
N SER A 273 -25.16 -10.58 -24.21
CA SER A 273 -24.94 -9.63 -23.10
C SER A 273 -25.44 -8.23 -23.45
N CYS A 274 -25.11 -7.72 -24.64
CA CYS A 274 -25.59 -6.43 -25.13
C CYS A 274 -27.12 -6.38 -25.21
N ARG A 275 -27.75 -7.44 -25.72
CA ARG A 275 -29.22 -7.52 -25.78
C ARG A 275 -29.87 -7.58 -24.40
N ALA A 276 -29.30 -8.35 -23.46
CA ALA A 276 -29.80 -8.43 -22.09
C ALA A 276 -29.74 -7.09 -21.37
N VAL A 277 -28.63 -6.36 -21.53
CA VAL A 277 -28.49 -5.01 -20.95
C VAL A 277 -29.44 -4.03 -21.62
N SER A 278 -29.56 -4.08 -22.95
CA SER A 278 -30.48 -3.20 -23.68
C SER A 278 -31.91 -3.40 -23.19
N TRP A 279 -32.38 -4.65 -23.15
CA TRP A 279 -33.69 -5.02 -22.61
C TRP A 279 -33.89 -4.54 -21.16
N PHE A 280 -32.89 -4.71 -20.29
CA PHE A 280 -33.02 -4.24 -18.91
C PHE A 280 -33.20 -2.72 -18.84
N VAL A 281 -32.44 -1.96 -19.63
CA VAL A 281 -32.52 -0.49 -19.62
C VAL A 281 -33.81 0.02 -20.27
N THR A 282 -34.25 -0.58 -21.38
CA THR A 282 -35.47 -0.17 -22.09
C THR A 282 -36.72 -0.62 -21.35
N ASP A 283 -36.85 -1.92 -21.09
CA ASP A 283 -38.11 -2.53 -20.65
C ASP A 283 -38.28 -2.58 -19.12
N VAL A 284 -37.18 -2.61 -18.35
CA VAL A 284 -37.25 -2.70 -16.88
C VAL A 284 -37.04 -1.34 -16.22
N MET A 285 -36.05 -0.56 -16.66
CA MET A 285 -35.82 0.79 -16.15
C MET A 285 -36.73 1.85 -16.80
N GLY A 286 -37.39 1.53 -17.92
CA GLY A 286 -38.24 2.48 -18.66
C GLY A 286 -37.48 3.69 -19.19
N SER A 287 -36.18 3.54 -19.50
CA SER A 287 -35.28 4.63 -19.87
C SER A 287 -34.91 4.57 -21.37
N GLU A 288 -35.92 4.47 -22.23
CA GLU A 288 -35.74 4.29 -23.68
C GLU A 288 -34.99 5.45 -24.37
N ASP A 289 -35.10 6.67 -23.83
CA ASP A 289 -34.54 7.90 -24.43
C ASP A 289 -33.06 8.19 -24.09
N ASN A 290 -32.42 7.38 -23.24
CA ASN A 290 -31.05 7.62 -22.79
C ASN A 290 -30.11 6.44 -23.09
N ASP A 291 -29.55 6.41 -24.29
CA ASP A 291 -28.60 5.39 -24.71
C ASP A 291 -27.36 5.30 -23.80
N LEU A 292 -26.93 6.39 -23.16
CA LEU A 292 -25.79 6.39 -22.23
C LEU A 292 -26.03 5.45 -21.03
N TYR A 293 -27.28 5.23 -20.64
CA TYR A 293 -27.63 4.26 -19.59
C TYR A 293 -27.32 2.83 -20.01
N LYS A 294 -27.47 2.49 -21.29
CA LYS A 294 -27.10 1.16 -21.82
C LYS A 294 -25.61 0.91 -21.61
N LEU A 295 -24.76 1.89 -21.91
CA LEU A 295 -23.31 1.75 -21.73
C LEU A 295 -22.90 1.66 -20.26
N SER A 296 -23.48 2.50 -19.38
CA SER A 296 -23.20 2.42 -17.93
C SER A 296 -23.71 1.12 -17.30
N ALA A 297 -24.91 0.68 -17.67
CA ALA A 297 -25.47 -0.59 -17.21
C ALA A 297 -24.62 -1.77 -17.71
N PHE A 298 -24.13 -1.71 -18.94
CA PHE A 298 -23.22 -2.73 -19.47
C PHE A 298 -21.92 -2.80 -18.67
N HIS A 299 -21.30 -1.65 -18.40
CA HIS A 299 -20.06 -1.59 -17.61
C HIS A 299 -20.23 -2.13 -16.19
N THR A 300 -21.35 -1.80 -15.53
CA THR A 300 -21.71 -2.37 -14.23
C THR A 300 -21.98 -3.86 -14.29
N ALA A 301 -22.82 -4.31 -15.24
CA ALA A 301 -23.15 -5.72 -15.41
C ALA A 301 -21.91 -6.58 -15.69
N PHE A 302 -21.01 -6.09 -16.55
CA PHE A 302 -19.72 -6.73 -16.85
C PHE A 302 -18.89 -6.97 -15.58
N ASN A 303 -18.69 -5.93 -14.77
CA ASN A 303 -17.84 -6.03 -13.58
C ASN A 303 -18.49 -6.88 -12.46
N ILE A 304 -19.81 -6.79 -12.31
CA ILE A 304 -20.56 -7.64 -11.37
C ILE A 304 -20.48 -9.10 -11.82
N PHE A 305 -20.71 -9.38 -13.11
CA PHE A 305 -20.62 -10.73 -13.68
C PHE A 305 -19.25 -11.37 -13.43
N ASN A 306 -18.16 -10.64 -13.73
CA ASN A 306 -16.80 -11.13 -13.50
C ASN A 306 -16.55 -11.43 -12.02
N THR A 307 -17.01 -10.54 -11.12
CA THR A 307 -16.85 -10.70 -9.68
C THR A 307 -17.63 -11.90 -9.17
N VAL A 308 -18.90 -12.06 -9.57
CA VAL A 308 -19.75 -13.18 -9.14
C VAL A 308 -19.17 -14.51 -9.59
N ILE A 309 -18.63 -14.60 -10.80
CA ILE A 309 -17.97 -15.82 -11.28
C ILE A 309 -16.70 -16.10 -10.50
N LEU A 310 -15.82 -15.12 -10.35
CA LEU A 310 -14.45 -15.34 -9.87
C LEU A 310 -14.26 -15.26 -8.36
N ILE A 311 -15.21 -14.70 -7.60
CA ILE A 311 -15.12 -14.61 -6.13
C ILE A 311 -15.02 -16.00 -5.47
N GLY A 312 -15.64 -17.02 -6.08
CA GLY A 312 -15.52 -18.42 -5.69
C GLY A 312 -14.10 -18.97 -5.85
N PHE A 313 -13.35 -18.44 -6.81
CA PHE A 313 -12.06 -18.95 -7.29
C PHE A 313 -10.85 -18.14 -6.83
N VAL A 314 -10.98 -17.30 -5.79
CA VAL A 314 -9.88 -16.46 -5.27
C VAL A 314 -8.63 -17.29 -4.97
N HIS A 315 -8.77 -18.46 -4.36
CA HIS A 315 -7.64 -19.32 -4.02
C HIS A 315 -6.95 -19.91 -5.27
N GLN A 316 -7.72 -20.21 -6.32
CA GLN A 316 -7.21 -20.71 -7.59
C GLN A 316 -6.46 -19.60 -8.35
N ILE A 317 -6.97 -18.36 -8.31
CA ILE A 317 -6.28 -17.19 -8.85
C ILE A 317 -4.96 -16.98 -8.11
N GLU A 318 -4.97 -17.03 -6.78
CA GLU A 318 -3.78 -16.94 -5.94
C GLU A 318 -2.74 -18.02 -6.28
N ALA A 319 -3.17 -19.28 -6.40
CA ALA A 319 -2.30 -20.39 -6.78
C ALA A 319 -1.72 -20.22 -8.20
N LEU A 320 -2.53 -19.73 -9.14
CA LEU A 320 -2.08 -19.46 -10.52
C LEU A 320 -0.99 -18.40 -10.55
N VAL A 321 -1.20 -17.25 -9.90
CA VAL A 321 -0.18 -16.18 -9.90
C VAL A 321 1.07 -16.57 -9.12
N CYS A 322 0.94 -17.40 -8.07
CA CYS A 322 2.09 -17.97 -7.38
C CYS A 322 2.91 -18.91 -8.27
N LYS A 323 2.24 -19.67 -9.15
CA LYS A 323 2.89 -20.55 -10.13
C LYS A 323 3.56 -19.78 -11.26
N VAL A 324 2.93 -18.70 -11.75
CA VAL A 324 3.47 -17.84 -12.81
C VAL A 324 4.68 -17.05 -12.31
N LEU A 325 4.65 -16.57 -11.06
CA LEU A 325 5.73 -15.81 -10.45
C LEU A 325 6.19 -16.48 -9.14
N PRO A 326 7.05 -17.52 -9.20
CA PRO A 326 7.58 -18.18 -8.00
C PRO A 326 8.51 -17.26 -7.20
N VAL A 327 8.57 -17.45 -5.88
CA VAL A 327 9.55 -16.76 -5.02
C VAL A 327 10.91 -17.37 -5.30
N LYS A 328 11.94 -16.55 -5.53
CA LYS A 328 13.32 -17.03 -5.65
C LYS A 328 13.95 -17.00 -4.25
N ASP A 329 14.59 -18.10 -3.83
CA ASP A 329 15.24 -18.24 -2.52
C ASP A 329 16.35 -17.19 -2.24
N GLN A 330 16.80 -16.44 -3.25
CA GLN A 330 17.82 -15.39 -3.11
C GLN A 330 17.30 -14.08 -2.50
N ASP A 331 15.98 -13.90 -2.36
CA ASP A 331 15.39 -12.68 -1.78
C ASP A 331 15.52 -12.61 -0.23
N GLU A 332 15.93 -13.70 0.44
CA GLU A 332 16.18 -13.67 1.91
C GLU A 332 17.57 -13.14 2.29
N GLU A 333 18.54 -13.11 1.35
CA GLU A 333 19.95 -12.78 1.65
C GLU A 333 20.40 -11.38 1.20
N GLN A 334 19.64 -10.69 0.34
CA GLN A 334 19.87 -9.28 0.01
C GLN A 334 19.07 -8.39 0.95
N TYR A 335 19.79 -7.59 1.74
CA TYR A 335 19.17 -6.57 2.58
C TYR A 335 18.40 -5.56 1.72
N ARG A 336 17.09 -5.47 1.98
CA ARG A 336 16.17 -4.41 1.56
C ARG A 336 15.12 -4.28 2.67
N LEU A 337 14.65 -3.07 2.95
CA LEU A 337 13.47 -2.90 3.80
C LEU A 337 12.32 -3.75 3.25
N ARG A 338 11.68 -4.50 4.15
CA ARG A 338 10.71 -5.51 3.75
C ARG A 338 9.37 -4.89 3.36
N PHE A 339 9.03 -3.78 4.00
CA PHE A 339 7.72 -3.14 3.92
C PHE A 339 7.80 -1.75 3.27
N ILE A 340 8.91 -1.03 3.44
CA ILE A 340 9.18 0.22 2.70
C ILE A 340 9.83 -0.15 1.36
N SER A 341 9.06 -0.21 0.26
CA SER A 341 9.62 -0.66 -1.03
C SER A 341 9.45 0.28 -2.21
N SER A 342 8.68 1.37 -2.14
CA SER A 342 8.46 2.20 -3.33
C SER A 342 7.72 3.52 -3.04
N GLY A 343 8.48 4.58 -2.78
CA GLY A 343 7.93 5.94 -2.69
C GLY A 343 6.97 6.15 -1.51
N LEU A 344 6.39 7.34 -1.42
CA LEU A 344 5.37 7.64 -0.41
C LEU A 344 4.03 7.04 -0.82
N LEU A 345 3.27 6.54 0.15
CA LEU A 345 1.88 6.15 -0.09
C LEU A 345 1.00 7.39 -0.32
N SER A 346 -0.21 7.16 -0.82
CA SER A 346 -1.16 8.23 -1.15
C SER A 346 -1.54 9.11 0.04
N THR A 347 -1.40 8.60 1.27
CA THR A 347 -1.58 9.38 2.50
C THR A 347 -0.40 9.18 3.46
N ALA A 348 -0.18 10.18 4.31
CA ALA A 348 0.90 10.12 5.29
C ALA A 348 0.64 9.05 6.36
N GLU A 349 -0.62 8.86 6.78
CA GLU A 349 -1.02 7.85 7.76
C GLU A 349 -0.70 6.44 7.28
N LEU A 350 -0.88 6.16 5.99
CA LEU A 350 -0.50 4.87 5.41
C LEU A 350 1.00 4.68 5.39
N SER A 351 1.74 5.74 5.08
CA SER A 351 3.19 5.70 5.04
C SER A 351 3.74 5.42 6.45
N LEU A 352 3.17 6.02 7.50
CA LEU A 352 3.53 5.74 8.88
C LEU A 352 3.27 4.28 9.30
N LEU A 353 2.23 3.63 8.77
CA LEU A 353 2.01 2.21 9.01
C LEU A 353 3.09 1.32 8.38
N GLU A 354 3.62 1.68 7.20
CA GLU A 354 4.76 0.96 6.61
C GLU A 354 6.00 1.09 7.49
N ALA A 355 6.28 2.31 7.98
CA ALA A 355 7.39 2.56 8.89
C ALA A 355 7.25 1.77 10.19
N GLN A 356 6.07 1.74 10.83
CA GLN A 356 5.84 0.98 12.07
C GLN A 356 6.14 -0.52 11.90
N LYS A 357 5.77 -1.09 10.75
CA LYS A 357 6.04 -2.50 10.46
C LYS A 357 7.52 -2.78 10.24
N GLU A 358 8.21 -1.85 9.60
CA GLU A 358 9.66 -1.96 9.43
C GLU A 358 10.38 -1.87 10.77
N ILE A 359 9.94 -0.98 11.67
CA ILE A 359 10.42 -0.90 13.06
C ILE A 359 10.18 -2.21 13.82
N THR A 360 9.01 -2.85 13.61
CA THR A 360 8.74 -4.18 14.19
C THR A 360 9.71 -5.24 13.62
N ASN A 361 10.02 -5.19 12.32
CA ASN A 361 10.99 -6.09 11.71
C ASN A 361 12.41 -5.86 12.26
N PHE A 362 12.77 -4.60 12.47
CA PHE A 362 14.04 -4.19 13.06
C PHE A 362 14.17 -4.78 14.48
N ALA A 363 13.16 -4.59 15.34
CA ALA A 363 13.12 -5.20 16.68
C ALA A 363 13.31 -6.73 16.66
N GLN A 364 12.62 -7.43 15.74
CA GLN A 364 12.77 -8.88 15.57
C GLN A 364 14.16 -9.30 15.09
N ARG A 365 14.83 -8.48 14.28
CA ARG A 365 16.21 -8.73 13.83
C ARG A 365 17.21 -8.53 14.96
N CYS A 366 17.04 -7.50 15.79
CA CYS A 366 17.85 -7.31 16.99
C CYS A 366 17.72 -8.49 17.96
N HIS A 367 16.50 -8.95 18.23
CA HIS A 367 16.27 -10.14 19.07
C HIS A 367 16.90 -11.41 18.47
N ARG A 368 16.78 -11.61 17.16
CA ARG A 368 17.45 -12.72 16.48
C ARG A 368 18.97 -12.63 16.56
N MET A 369 19.53 -11.43 16.44
CA MET A 369 20.97 -11.21 16.59
C MET A 369 21.43 -11.54 18.01
N PHE A 370 20.67 -11.15 19.04
CA PHE A 370 20.93 -11.54 20.41
C PHE A 370 20.93 -13.07 20.60
N GLY A 371 20.01 -13.78 19.95
CA GLY A 371 20.02 -15.25 19.89
C GLY A 371 21.31 -15.86 19.32
N PHE A 372 22.00 -15.16 18.40
CA PHE A 372 23.33 -15.58 17.95
C PHE A 372 24.41 -15.33 19.00
N VAL A 373 24.31 -14.25 19.78
CA VAL A 373 25.22 -13.99 20.91
C VAL A 373 25.12 -15.10 21.96
N LEU A 374 23.90 -15.56 22.27
CA LEU A 374 23.67 -16.70 23.16
C LEU A 374 24.41 -17.95 22.66
N GLN A 375 24.23 -18.28 21.38
CA GLN A 375 24.90 -19.43 20.74
C GLN A 375 26.43 -19.26 20.74
N LEU A 376 26.93 -18.03 20.55
CA LEU A 376 28.35 -17.73 20.45
C LEU A 376 29.11 -18.06 21.76
N MET A 377 28.45 -17.96 22.92
CA MET A 377 29.07 -18.31 24.22
C MET A 377 29.38 -19.80 24.36
N ASP A 378 28.56 -20.67 23.77
CA ASP A 378 28.64 -22.12 23.96
C ASP A 378 29.49 -22.82 22.88
N ILE A 379 29.90 -22.12 21.82
CA ILE A 379 30.77 -22.70 20.78
C ILE A 379 32.18 -22.83 21.30
N GLU A 380 32.81 -23.99 21.23
CA GLU A 380 34.23 -24.14 21.60
C GLU A 380 35.17 -23.93 20.41
N LYS A 381 34.83 -24.46 19.23
CA LYS A 381 35.71 -24.45 18.04
C LYS A 381 35.81 -23.07 17.39
N ASP A 382 37.04 -22.66 17.09
CA ASP A 382 37.31 -21.32 16.52
C ASP A 382 36.71 -21.10 15.13
N GLU A 383 36.64 -22.13 14.27
CA GLU A 383 36.06 -21.98 12.94
C GLU A 383 34.55 -21.69 13.01
N GLU A 384 33.83 -22.43 13.86
CA GLU A 384 32.39 -22.23 14.11
C GLU A 384 32.14 -20.88 14.78
N PHE A 385 33.00 -20.48 15.73
CA PHE A 385 32.93 -19.20 16.43
C PHE A 385 33.10 -18.03 15.45
N ASN A 386 34.16 -18.06 14.63
CA ASN A 386 34.43 -16.99 13.66
C ASN A 386 33.31 -16.86 12.63
N LYS A 387 32.74 -17.99 12.18
CA LYS A 387 31.59 -17.98 11.26
C LYS A 387 30.36 -17.30 11.88
N LEU A 388 30.03 -17.61 13.13
CA LEU A 388 28.90 -16.99 13.81
C LEU A 388 29.17 -15.53 14.18
N TYR A 389 30.40 -15.20 14.60
CA TYR A 389 30.84 -13.84 14.87
C TYR A 389 30.72 -12.94 13.63
N SER A 390 31.21 -13.39 12.47
CA SER A 390 31.04 -12.65 11.20
C SER A 390 29.58 -12.51 10.78
N ARG A 391 28.72 -13.46 11.17
CA ARG A 391 27.27 -13.35 10.96
C ARG A 391 26.66 -12.27 11.84
N ILE A 392 27.08 -12.14 13.11
CA ILE A 392 26.64 -11.07 14.02
C ILE A 392 27.10 -9.71 13.49
N GLU A 393 28.36 -9.58 13.07
CA GLU A 393 28.88 -8.37 12.43
C GLU A 393 28.06 -7.97 11.18
N LYS A 394 27.64 -8.95 10.36
CA LYS A 394 26.76 -8.69 9.23
C LYS A 394 25.36 -8.20 9.67
N TYR A 395 24.84 -8.70 10.81
CA TYR A 395 23.54 -8.29 11.32
C TYR A 395 23.57 -6.87 11.89
N GLU A 396 24.67 -6.44 12.51
CA GLU A 396 24.83 -5.05 12.98
C GLU A 396 24.88 -4.06 11.80
N ARG A 397 25.62 -4.35 10.73
CA ARG A 397 25.57 -3.50 9.53
C ARG A 397 24.18 -3.40 8.91
N ILE A 398 23.40 -4.49 9.00
CA ILE A 398 22.01 -4.49 8.58
C ILE A 398 21.17 -3.56 9.47
N THR A 399 21.43 -3.49 10.78
CA THR A 399 20.71 -2.58 11.68
C THR A 399 21.03 -1.11 11.38
N ASP A 400 22.28 -0.78 11.04
CA ASP A 400 22.68 0.58 10.61
C ASP A 400 21.94 1.00 9.34
N ASP A 401 21.94 0.11 8.34
CA ASP A 401 21.25 0.36 7.08
C ASP A 401 19.72 0.50 7.32
N MET A 402 19.14 -0.20 8.31
CA MET A 402 17.72 -0.09 8.67
C MET A 402 17.40 1.25 9.29
N GLU A 403 18.21 1.72 10.23
CA GLU A 403 18.03 3.04 10.84
C GLU A 403 18.01 4.12 9.76
N LEU A 404 19.03 4.14 8.88
CA LEU A 404 19.16 5.14 7.83
C LEU A 404 18.00 5.09 6.82
N GLU A 405 17.63 3.91 6.33
CA GLU A 405 16.56 3.79 5.33
C GLU A 405 15.19 4.16 5.92
N ILE A 406 14.88 3.75 7.16
CA ILE A 406 13.63 4.12 7.83
C ILE A 406 13.62 5.62 8.16
N ALA A 407 14.72 6.19 8.65
CA ALA A 407 14.83 7.62 8.95
C ALA A 407 14.58 8.49 7.70
N ASN A 408 15.22 8.13 6.59
CA ASN A 408 15.03 8.80 5.30
C ASN A 408 13.58 8.71 4.80
N TYR A 409 12.93 7.56 5.02
CA TYR A 409 11.53 7.39 4.68
C TYR A 409 10.62 8.27 5.56
N LEU A 410 10.82 8.27 6.89
CA LEU A 410 10.07 9.11 7.83
C LEU A 410 10.24 10.60 7.53
N GLN A 411 11.43 11.05 7.12
CA GLN A 411 11.67 12.43 6.71
C GLN A 411 10.81 12.81 5.51
N LYS A 412 10.75 11.95 4.48
CA LYS A 412 9.89 12.16 3.30
C LYS A 412 8.41 12.19 3.66
N VAL A 413 7.97 11.36 4.61
CA VAL A 413 6.58 11.40 5.14
C VAL A 413 6.34 12.74 5.87
N GLY A 414 7.35 13.20 6.61
CA GLY A 414 7.44 14.48 7.31
C GLY A 414 7.15 15.72 6.45
N GLU A 415 7.55 15.69 5.19
CA GLU A 415 7.37 16.79 4.22
C GLU A 415 5.92 16.92 3.72
N GLY A 416 5.08 15.92 3.96
CA GLY A 416 3.66 15.90 3.58
C GLY A 416 2.76 16.76 4.46
N ARG A 417 1.48 16.85 4.07
CA ARG A 417 0.44 17.47 4.92
C ARG A 417 0.05 16.50 6.04
N LEU A 418 0.63 16.71 7.23
CA LEU A 418 0.43 15.84 8.39
C LEU A 418 -0.58 16.41 9.40
N SER A 419 -1.36 15.52 10.01
CA SER A 419 -2.08 15.81 11.24
C SER A 419 -1.10 16.02 12.42
N ASN A 420 -1.57 16.61 13.52
CA ASN A 420 -0.74 16.74 14.73
C ASN A 420 -0.38 15.37 15.33
N GLU A 421 -1.27 14.40 15.23
CA GLU A 421 -1.04 13.02 15.68
C GLU A 421 0.04 12.33 14.85
N SER A 422 -0.02 12.46 13.52
CA SER A 422 0.97 11.90 12.59
C SER A 422 2.38 12.49 12.83
N LYS A 423 2.48 13.79 13.17
CA LYS A 423 3.76 14.42 13.53
C LYS A 423 4.36 13.85 14.82
N PHE A 424 3.51 13.61 15.83
CA PHE A 424 3.95 13.00 17.08
C PHE A 424 4.41 11.55 16.85
N GLN A 425 3.67 10.78 16.05
CA GLN A 425 4.07 9.41 15.68
C GLN A 425 5.43 9.36 14.99
N ILE A 426 5.72 10.28 14.06
CA ILE A 426 7.04 10.38 13.42
C ILE A 426 8.16 10.58 14.44
N GLN A 427 7.96 11.47 15.43
CA GLN A 427 8.97 11.71 16.47
C GLN A 427 9.22 10.46 17.33
N GLN A 428 8.16 9.71 17.67
CA GLN A 428 8.32 8.44 18.39
C GLN A 428 9.05 7.40 17.55
N MET A 429 8.73 7.31 16.27
CA MET A 429 9.39 6.38 15.34
C MET A 429 10.88 6.69 15.17
N PHE A 430 11.27 7.96 15.09
CA PHE A 430 12.69 8.36 15.09
C PHE A 430 13.39 7.91 16.36
N LYS A 431 12.75 8.08 17.53
CA LYS A 431 13.34 7.60 18.79
C LYS A 431 13.46 6.07 18.80
N GLN A 432 12.44 5.35 18.32
CA GLN A 432 12.46 3.88 18.26
C GLN A 432 13.60 3.35 17.40
N ILE A 433 13.82 3.88 16.19
CA ILE A 433 14.86 3.35 15.29
C ILE A 433 16.27 3.59 15.83
N THR A 434 16.53 4.74 16.47
CA THR A 434 17.83 5.04 17.06
C THR A 434 18.12 4.14 18.26
N GLU A 435 17.14 3.92 19.15
CA GLU A 435 17.33 3.01 20.28
C GLU A 435 17.45 1.55 19.82
N LEU A 436 16.78 1.14 18.73
CA LEU A 436 16.93 -0.19 18.13
C LEU A 436 18.29 -0.41 17.48
N GLU A 437 18.86 0.61 16.85
CA GLU A 437 20.27 0.59 16.38
C GLU A 437 21.19 0.37 17.57
N SER A 438 20.98 1.08 18.68
CA SER A 438 21.79 0.94 19.89
C SER A 438 21.66 -0.45 20.54
N VAL A 439 20.48 -1.09 20.46
CA VAL A 439 20.33 -2.52 20.81
C VAL A 439 21.18 -3.41 19.90
N GLY A 440 21.18 -3.12 18.59
CA GLY A 440 21.97 -3.84 17.60
C GLY A 440 23.48 -3.76 17.89
N ASP A 441 23.96 -2.55 18.10
CA ASP A 441 25.32 -2.20 18.51
C ASP A 441 25.73 -2.94 19.79
N SER A 442 24.85 -2.96 20.79
CA SER A 442 25.11 -3.62 22.06
C SER A 442 25.25 -5.15 21.91
N CYS A 443 24.42 -5.78 21.07
CA CYS A 443 24.58 -7.19 20.72
C CYS A 443 25.94 -7.47 20.06
N PHE A 444 26.39 -6.60 19.17
CA PHE A 444 27.71 -6.74 18.56
C PHE A 444 28.85 -6.51 19.58
N ASN A 445 28.70 -5.55 20.49
CA ASN A 445 29.64 -5.31 21.59
C ASN A 445 29.77 -6.51 22.55
N LEU A 446 28.67 -7.22 22.84
CA LEU A 446 28.71 -8.48 23.58
C LEU A 446 29.55 -9.54 22.83
N ALA A 447 29.31 -9.72 21.53
CA ALA A 447 30.09 -10.63 20.70
C ALA A 447 31.58 -10.22 20.62
N ARG A 448 31.87 -8.93 20.52
CA ARG A 448 33.23 -8.37 20.55
C ARG A 448 33.92 -8.67 21.87
N THR A 449 33.23 -8.56 23.00
CA THR A 449 33.79 -8.87 24.32
C THR A 449 34.20 -10.34 24.42
N LEU A 450 33.36 -11.26 23.94
CA LEU A 450 33.67 -12.70 23.87
C LEU A 450 34.88 -12.99 22.96
N ASN A 451 34.93 -12.34 21.80
CA ASN A 451 36.06 -12.46 20.87
C ASN A 451 37.36 -11.89 21.46
N ARG A 452 37.29 -10.73 22.10
CA ARG A 452 38.43 -10.07 22.76
C ARG A 452 38.99 -10.92 23.90
N ARG A 453 38.12 -11.64 24.64
CA ARG A 453 38.54 -12.62 25.64
C ARG A 453 39.29 -13.79 25.01
N ARG A 454 38.77 -14.40 23.93
CA ARG A 454 39.44 -15.51 23.21
C ARG A 454 40.82 -15.14 22.71
N GLN A 455 40.98 -13.92 22.18
CA GLN A 455 42.24 -13.47 21.60
C GLN A 455 43.30 -13.12 22.64
N ASN A 456 42.89 -12.58 23.80
CA ASN A 456 43.80 -11.98 24.76
C ASN A 456 43.91 -12.72 26.10
N SER A 457 43.12 -13.78 26.31
CA SER A 457 43.19 -14.63 27.51
C SER A 457 43.02 -16.10 27.15
N LYS A 458 43.83 -16.95 27.76
CA LYS A 458 43.67 -18.41 27.71
C LYS A 458 42.69 -18.93 28.77
N ASP A 459 42.42 -18.13 29.80
CA ASP A 459 41.54 -18.51 30.91
C ASP A 459 40.08 -18.49 30.43
N MET A 460 39.37 -19.58 30.66
CA MET A 460 37.92 -19.66 30.45
C MET A 460 37.18 -19.02 31.64
N PHE A 461 35.97 -18.51 31.38
CA PHE A 461 35.09 -18.10 32.48
C PHE A 461 34.85 -19.28 33.42
N THR A 462 34.81 -19.01 34.71
CA THR A 462 34.51 -20.04 35.70
C THR A 462 33.05 -20.51 35.55
N GLU A 463 32.71 -21.72 36.01
CA GLU A 463 31.32 -22.20 35.98
C GLU A 463 30.36 -21.21 36.62
N LYS A 464 30.75 -20.62 37.76
CA LYS A 464 29.95 -19.61 38.46
C LYS A 464 29.74 -18.34 37.62
N GLN A 465 30.78 -17.87 36.92
CA GLN A 465 30.64 -16.73 35.99
C GLN A 465 29.71 -17.06 34.82
N ILE A 466 29.80 -18.27 34.26
CA ILE A 466 28.93 -18.72 33.17
C ILE A 466 27.47 -18.80 33.64
N GLU A 467 27.22 -19.34 34.83
CA GLU A 467 25.87 -19.37 35.43
C GLU A 467 25.29 -17.95 35.57
N HIS A 468 26.09 -17.01 36.08
CA HIS A 468 25.67 -15.63 36.22
C HIS A 468 25.41 -14.95 34.88
N MET A 469 26.29 -15.14 33.89
CA MET A 469 26.11 -14.61 32.54
C MET A 469 24.83 -15.16 31.92
N ARG A 470 24.56 -16.46 32.05
CA ARG A 470 23.34 -17.09 31.53
C ARG A 470 22.08 -16.52 32.19
N PHE A 471 22.11 -16.28 33.50
CA PHE A 471 20.99 -15.65 34.19
C PHE A 471 20.76 -14.22 33.72
N MET A 472 21.82 -13.41 33.61
CA MET A 472 21.73 -12.05 33.07
C MET A 472 21.18 -12.04 31.64
N LEU A 473 21.69 -12.92 30.78
CA LEU A 473 21.23 -13.04 29.39
C LEU A 473 19.77 -13.48 29.29
N ASN A 474 19.28 -14.31 30.21
CA ASN A 474 17.86 -14.68 30.25
C ASN A 474 16.97 -13.47 30.59
N LEU A 475 17.38 -12.62 31.55
CA LEU A 475 16.65 -11.39 31.86
C LEU A 475 16.60 -10.46 30.63
N VAL A 476 17.72 -10.31 29.93
CA VAL A 476 17.81 -9.51 28.71
C VAL A 476 16.96 -10.11 27.57
N ASP A 477 16.97 -11.43 27.38
CA ASP A 477 16.15 -12.12 26.38
C ASP A 477 14.65 -11.87 26.62
N ASN A 478 14.21 -12.01 27.87
CA ASN A 478 12.82 -11.72 28.27
C ASN A 478 12.45 -10.25 28.02
N SER A 479 13.39 -9.32 28.21
CA SER A 479 13.18 -7.89 27.95
C SER A 479 13.03 -7.62 26.45
N LEU A 480 13.88 -8.23 25.61
CA LEU A 480 13.80 -8.15 24.15
C LEU A 480 12.50 -8.76 23.61
N ASP A 481 12.07 -9.91 24.14
CA ASP A 481 10.80 -10.55 23.79
C ASP A 481 9.60 -9.64 24.09
N GLU A 482 9.61 -8.97 25.25
CA GLU A 482 8.57 -8.02 25.63
C GLU A 482 8.56 -6.81 24.70
N MET A 483 9.75 -6.26 24.37
CA MET A 483 9.87 -5.15 23.41
C MET A 483 9.29 -5.51 22.06
N VAL A 484 9.61 -6.68 21.50
CA VAL A 484 9.06 -7.14 20.21
C VAL A 484 7.54 -7.23 20.29
N ARG A 485 6.98 -7.71 21.41
CA ARG A 485 5.52 -7.80 21.61
C ARG A 485 4.83 -6.43 21.64
N ILE A 486 5.46 -5.45 22.30
CA ILE A 486 4.92 -4.09 22.46
C ILE A 486 5.01 -3.28 21.16
N VAL A 487 6.13 -3.41 20.43
CA VAL A 487 6.35 -2.72 19.15
C VAL A 487 5.44 -3.26 18.04
N ASP A 488 5.04 -4.53 18.12
CA ASP A 488 4.14 -5.16 17.15
C ASP A 488 2.72 -4.57 17.20
N PHE A 489 2.42 -3.74 16.21
CA PHE A 489 1.14 -3.07 16.02
C PHE A 489 -0.05 -4.03 15.81
N SER A 490 0.21 -5.30 15.49
CA SER A 490 -0.83 -6.32 15.31
C SER A 490 -1.48 -6.73 16.63
N ASN A 491 -0.80 -6.50 17.75
CA ASN A 491 -1.31 -6.77 19.08
C ASN A 491 -2.12 -5.59 19.63
N PRO A 492 -3.13 -5.82 20.49
CA PRO A 492 -3.72 -4.75 21.28
C PRO A 492 -2.60 -4.07 22.07
N LYS A 493 -2.49 -2.73 21.97
CA LYS A 493 -1.50 -1.97 22.74
C LYS A 493 -1.63 -2.40 24.22
N PRO A 494 -0.58 -2.93 24.84
CA PRO A 494 -0.67 -3.33 26.24
C PRO A 494 -1.02 -2.12 27.08
N GLU A 495 -1.99 -2.27 27.98
CA GLU A 495 -2.43 -1.19 28.89
C GLU A 495 -1.31 -0.73 29.82
N ASN A 496 -0.20 -1.49 29.93
CA ASN A 496 0.84 -1.22 30.92
C ASN A 496 2.22 -1.79 30.54
N ILE A 497 3.27 -0.95 30.63
CA ILE A 497 4.69 -1.29 30.41
C ILE A 497 5.42 -1.75 31.69
N ASN A 498 4.69 -2.00 32.77
CA ASN A 498 5.24 -2.42 34.06
C ASN A 498 6.15 -3.65 33.97
N LEU A 499 5.87 -4.60 33.08
CA LEU A 499 6.71 -5.79 32.91
C LEU A 499 8.12 -5.41 32.43
N SER A 500 8.23 -4.57 31.40
CA SER A 500 9.51 -4.07 30.91
C SER A 500 10.27 -3.26 31.96
N MET A 501 9.57 -2.44 32.75
CA MET A 501 10.19 -1.69 33.86
C MET A 501 10.74 -2.62 34.96
N ASN A 502 10.00 -3.68 35.30
CA ASN A 502 10.44 -4.64 36.30
C ASN A 502 11.67 -5.42 35.83
N LEU A 503 11.69 -5.87 34.57
CA LEU A 503 12.84 -6.55 33.96
C LEU A 503 14.08 -5.65 33.98
N GLU A 504 13.93 -4.36 33.64
CA GLU A 504 15.02 -3.40 33.69
C GLU A 504 15.59 -3.21 35.11
N HIS A 505 14.71 -3.11 36.10
CA HIS A 505 15.14 -3.06 37.50
C HIS A 505 15.86 -4.34 37.94
N GLU A 506 15.41 -5.52 37.51
CA GLU A 506 16.07 -6.80 37.79
C GLU A 506 17.46 -6.88 37.16
N ILE A 507 17.62 -6.48 35.90
CA ILE A 507 18.91 -6.38 35.19
C ILE A 507 19.86 -5.45 35.95
N ASN A 508 19.40 -4.27 36.32
CA ASN A 508 20.19 -3.26 37.04
C ASN A 508 20.65 -3.73 38.42
N ASN A 509 19.75 -4.35 39.18
CA ASN A 509 20.04 -4.89 40.50
C ASN A 509 21.05 -6.04 40.41
N TYR A 510 20.86 -6.94 39.43
CA TYR A 510 21.75 -8.07 39.22
C TYR A 510 23.14 -7.63 38.78
N ARG A 511 23.25 -6.65 37.88
CA ARG A 511 24.53 -6.03 37.50
C ARG A 511 25.27 -5.48 38.72
N SER A 512 24.56 -4.79 39.62
CA SER A 512 25.15 -4.20 40.82
C SER A 512 25.65 -5.26 41.81
N GLN A 513 24.90 -6.34 41.97
CA GLN A 513 25.30 -7.51 42.77
C GLN A 513 26.56 -8.16 42.19
N LEU A 514 26.57 -8.47 40.88
CA LEU A 514 27.70 -9.11 40.22
C LEU A 514 28.95 -8.23 40.22
N LYS A 515 28.81 -6.91 40.09
CA LYS A 515 29.91 -5.96 40.22
C LYS A 515 30.57 -6.02 41.59
N SER A 516 29.76 -6.08 42.64
CA SER A 516 30.24 -6.15 44.03
C SER A 516 30.93 -7.48 44.31
N GLN A 517 30.34 -8.59 43.82
CA GLN A 517 30.93 -9.92 43.95
C GLN A 517 32.24 -10.05 43.17
N ASN A 518 32.32 -9.51 41.95
CA ASN A 518 33.53 -9.60 41.12
C ASN A 518 34.75 -8.95 41.80
N LEU A 519 34.57 -7.85 42.53
CA LEU A 519 35.65 -7.22 43.29
C LEU A 519 36.15 -8.13 44.43
N HIS A 520 35.24 -8.82 45.10
CA HIS A 520 35.59 -9.78 46.16
C HIS A 520 36.31 -11.01 45.59
N ASP A 521 35.76 -11.59 44.53
CA ASP A 521 36.30 -12.80 43.90
C ASP A 521 37.71 -12.56 43.30
N ILE A 522 37.98 -11.35 42.77
CA ILE A 522 39.33 -10.94 42.35
C ILE A 522 40.28 -10.80 43.53
N ASN A 523 39.84 -10.14 44.62
CA ASN A 523 40.68 -9.94 45.81
C ASN A 523 41.04 -11.27 46.50
N ASP A 524 40.12 -12.22 46.47
CA ASP A 524 40.31 -13.57 47.02
C ASP A 524 41.09 -14.50 46.09
N GLY A 525 41.41 -14.06 44.87
CA GLY A 525 42.17 -14.84 43.90
C GLY A 525 41.39 -15.99 43.27
N VAL A 526 40.05 -15.92 43.23
CA VAL A 526 39.19 -16.94 42.58
C VAL A 526 39.48 -17.01 41.07
N TYR A 527 39.77 -15.87 40.46
CA TYR A 527 40.21 -15.75 39.06
C TYR A 527 41.07 -14.48 38.84
N SER A 528 41.70 -14.39 37.66
CA SER A 528 42.59 -13.28 37.32
C SER A 528 41.83 -11.95 37.15
N TYR A 529 42.48 -10.83 37.49
CA TYR A 529 41.93 -9.49 37.26
C TYR A 529 41.49 -9.29 35.81
N GLN A 530 42.30 -9.76 34.86
CA GLN A 530 42.01 -9.67 33.43
C GLN A 530 40.72 -10.41 33.05
N LEU A 531 40.50 -11.63 33.57
CA LEU A 531 39.25 -12.36 33.35
C LEU A 531 38.05 -11.63 33.96
N GLY A 532 38.22 -11.07 35.17
CA GLY A 532 37.21 -10.25 35.83
C GLY A 532 36.82 -8.99 35.07
N VAL A 533 37.75 -8.37 34.32
CA VAL A 533 37.45 -7.23 33.44
C VAL A 533 36.56 -7.68 32.26
N PHE A 534 36.90 -8.75 31.56
CA PHE A 534 36.05 -9.27 30.47
C PHE A 534 34.65 -9.65 30.95
N TYR A 535 34.57 -10.26 32.14
CA TYR A 535 33.30 -10.61 32.76
C TYR A 535 32.46 -9.37 33.04
N MET A 536 33.05 -8.32 33.64
CA MET A 536 32.31 -7.10 33.93
C MET A 536 31.96 -6.26 32.71
N ASP A 537 32.81 -6.23 31.68
CA ASP A 537 32.49 -5.59 30.40
C ASP A 537 31.24 -6.24 29.79
N PHE A 538 31.14 -7.57 29.84
CA PHE A 538 29.98 -8.30 29.33
C PHE A 538 28.71 -8.00 30.13
N ILE A 539 28.80 -8.02 31.47
CA ILE A 539 27.65 -7.73 32.35
C ILE A 539 27.19 -6.27 32.23
N ALA A 540 28.11 -5.32 32.09
CA ALA A 540 27.77 -3.92 31.88
C ALA A 540 27.12 -3.69 30.52
N GLU A 541 27.56 -4.40 29.48
CA GLU A 541 26.95 -4.30 28.16
C GLU A 541 25.54 -4.91 28.12
N CYS A 542 25.29 -6.00 28.87
CA CYS A 542 23.93 -6.53 29.05
C CYS A 542 22.97 -5.53 29.71
N GLU A 543 23.46 -4.74 30.68
CA GLU A 543 22.66 -3.70 31.33
C GLU A 543 22.34 -2.54 30.40
N LYS A 544 23.32 -2.03 29.64
CA LYS A 544 23.04 -1.03 28.60
C LYS A 544 22.04 -1.53 27.56
N LEU A 545 22.13 -2.80 27.17
CA LEU A 545 21.18 -3.42 26.25
C LEU A 545 19.76 -3.34 26.85
N GLY A 546 19.60 -3.63 28.14
CA GLY A 546 18.35 -3.43 28.88
C GLY A 546 17.84 -1.97 28.83
N ASP A 547 18.72 -0.99 29.08
CA ASP A 547 18.40 0.44 29.00
C ASP A 547 17.86 0.84 27.60
N TYR A 548 18.51 0.38 26.53
CA TYR A 548 18.04 0.65 25.17
C TYR A 548 16.68 0.00 24.90
N VAL A 549 16.47 -1.23 25.39
CA VAL A 549 15.20 -1.94 25.26
C VAL A 549 14.04 -1.18 25.93
N ILE A 550 14.24 -0.68 27.17
CA ILE A 550 13.18 0.09 27.85
C ILE A 550 12.92 1.42 27.14
N ASN A 551 13.93 2.05 26.53
CA ASN A 551 13.74 3.28 25.75
C ASN A 551 12.87 3.07 24.51
N VAL A 552 13.04 1.95 23.79
CA VAL A 552 12.17 1.55 22.67
C VAL A 552 10.73 1.35 23.14
N VAL A 553 10.55 0.65 24.28
CA VAL A 553 9.23 0.38 24.86
C VAL A 553 8.52 1.68 25.28
N GLN A 554 9.23 2.60 25.93
CA GLN A 554 8.69 3.90 26.32
C GLN A 554 8.29 4.73 25.11
N ALA A 555 9.09 4.76 24.05
CA ALA A 555 8.75 5.46 22.81
C ALA A 555 7.48 4.89 22.14
N SER A 556 7.18 3.60 22.34
CA SER A 556 6.02 2.92 21.76
C SER A 556 4.69 3.16 22.52
N SER A 557 4.77 3.65 23.76
CA SER A 557 3.67 3.62 24.73
C SER A 557 2.92 4.95 24.89
N TYR A 558 3.29 5.98 24.12
CA TYR A 558 2.63 7.29 24.12
C TYR A 558 1.64 7.49 22.96
#